data_AF-A0A6V7XVR7-F1
#
_entry.id   AF-A0A6V7XVR7-F1
#
_cell.length_a   1.000
_cell.length_b   1.000
_cell.length_c   1.000
_cell.angle_alpha   90.00
_cell.angle_beta   90.00
_cell.angle_gamma   90.00
#
_symmetry.space_group_name_H-M   'P 1'
#
loop_
_entity.id
_entity.type
_entity.pdbx_description
1 polymer ?
#
loop_
_entity_poly.entity_id
_entity_poly.type
_entity_poly.pdbx_seq_one_letter_code
_entity_poly.pdbx_strand_id
1 'polypeptide(L)'
;MTENLSNSVSELELSKQIENLIKLHTEFNNLQKKFDEEKEKNINLEEKNNSLENEINEMNKKIQKANSDNENKIGKINSDHQNEIKNLNENIQQLKTGNTQKDEKINSLEKKLEAANELYEKKFCDLTIKLNNEIFKYVDFVQIKNKWKEIDSVYGKCCDNNCINTNKPVGNCIIENGFGNLINDENIKYILGKGYNCREVLVYAENLLEKPQNIFKHSLYYFEITCKLNKGGNCGHYMKGVPNSVCIGLKNCSSNKFIYYSATNSLIYNEKSISFKISTLSFNNNDILGVD
;
A
#
# COMPACT_ATOMS: atom_id res chain seq x y z
N MET A 1 11.71 78.20 -138.59
CA MET A 1 11.13 77.19 -137.70
C MET A 1 12.13 76.08 -137.53
N THR A 2 12.25 75.56 -136.31
CA THR A 2 12.88 74.28 -135.92
C THR A 2 14.41 74.11 -136.04
N GLU A 3 15.17 74.88 -135.27
CA GLU A 3 16.50 74.50 -134.77
C GLU A 3 16.64 74.99 -133.32
N ASN A 4 16.10 74.22 -132.37
CA ASN A 4 16.36 74.42 -130.92
C ASN A 4 15.97 73.22 -130.04
N LEU A 5 15.75 72.03 -130.62
CA LEU A 5 15.16 70.87 -129.92
C LEU A 5 16.18 69.75 -129.58
N SER A 6 17.43 69.85 -130.03
CA SER A 6 18.42 68.77 -129.87
C SER A 6 19.30 68.87 -128.62
N ASN A 7 19.39 70.04 -127.97
CA ASN A 7 20.16 70.18 -126.72
C ASN A 7 19.36 69.79 -125.46
N SER A 8 18.03 69.85 -125.50
CA SER A 8 17.17 69.67 -124.31
C SER A 8 16.99 68.21 -123.87
N VAL A 9 17.18 67.24 -124.78
CA VAL A 9 17.00 65.80 -124.47
C VAL A 9 18.18 65.24 -123.66
N SER A 10 19.42 65.68 -123.94
CA SER A 10 20.61 65.25 -123.18
C SER A 10 20.70 65.88 -121.78
N GLU A 11 20.19 67.12 -121.62
CA GLU A 11 20.11 67.79 -120.32
C GLU A 11 19.10 67.14 -119.37
N LEU A 12 17.97 66.62 -119.90
CA LEU A 12 16.94 65.95 -119.10
C LEU A 12 17.42 64.60 -118.53
N GLU A 13 18.22 63.86 -119.30
CA GLU A 13 18.76 62.56 -118.91
C GLU A 13 19.92 62.70 -117.91
N LEU A 14 20.76 63.74 -118.08
CA LEU A 14 21.78 64.15 -117.12
C LEU A 14 21.16 64.61 -115.79
N SER A 15 20.05 65.37 -115.84
CA SER A 15 19.31 65.80 -114.65
C SER A 15 18.78 64.62 -113.82
N LYS A 16 18.22 63.59 -114.47
CA LYS A 16 17.80 62.34 -113.81
C LYS A 16 18.96 61.57 -113.18
N GLN A 17 20.12 61.52 -113.84
CA GLN A 17 21.32 60.89 -113.28
C GLN A 17 21.84 61.63 -112.05
N ILE A 18 21.81 62.97 -112.08
CA ILE A 18 22.17 63.82 -110.93
C ILE A 18 21.19 63.61 -109.77
N GLU A 19 19.88 63.58 -110.02
CA GLU A 19 18.88 63.25 -108.98
C GLU A 19 19.12 61.88 -108.34
N ASN A 20 19.40 60.86 -109.16
CA ASN A 20 19.72 59.52 -108.65
C ASN A 20 21.00 59.52 -107.81
N LEU A 21 22.05 60.25 -108.24
CA LEU A 21 23.28 60.41 -107.46
C LEU A 21 23.05 61.14 -106.14
N ILE A 22 22.24 62.19 -106.12
CA ILE A 22 21.86 62.92 -104.90
C ILE A 22 21.11 61.99 -103.95
N LYS A 23 20.17 61.19 -104.46
CA LYS A 23 19.42 60.22 -103.68
C LYS A 23 20.34 59.14 -103.10
N LEU A 24 21.24 58.58 -103.91
CA LEU A 24 22.23 57.61 -103.48
C LEU A 24 23.17 58.18 -102.41
N HIS A 25 23.63 59.42 -102.58
CA HIS A 25 24.47 60.11 -101.60
C HIS A 25 23.74 60.34 -100.28
N THR A 26 22.45 60.71 -100.34
CA THR A 26 21.60 60.88 -99.16
C THR A 26 21.38 59.55 -98.43
N GLU A 27 21.10 58.47 -99.16
CA GLU A 27 20.96 57.12 -98.61
C GLU A 27 22.26 56.63 -97.97
N PHE A 28 23.40 56.86 -98.63
CA PHE A 28 24.72 56.53 -98.11
C PHE A 28 25.04 57.29 -96.81
N ASN A 29 24.80 58.60 -96.77
CA ASN A 29 24.99 59.41 -95.56
C ASN A 29 24.10 58.95 -94.40
N ASN A 30 22.85 58.57 -94.68
CA ASN A 30 21.95 58.01 -93.67
C ASN A 30 22.43 56.64 -93.16
N LEU A 31 22.98 55.80 -94.04
CA LEU A 31 23.57 54.51 -93.67
C LEU A 31 24.80 54.71 -92.77
N GLN A 32 25.67 55.65 -93.14
CA GLN A 32 26.87 55.99 -92.36
C GLN A 32 26.49 56.45 -90.95
N LYS A 33 25.49 57.32 -90.83
CA LYS A 33 24.98 57.76 -89.52
C LYS A 33 24.46 56.60 -88.67
N LYS A 34 23.65 55.69 -89.26
CA LYS A 34 23.16 54.49 -88.56
C LYS A 34 24.30 53.56 -88.14
N PHE A 35 25.32 53.42 -88.98
CA PHE A 35 26.50 52.61 -88.67
C PHE A 35 27.26 53.19 -87.48
N ASP A 36 27.45 54.51 -87.43
CA ASP A 36 28.12 55.18 -86.33
C ASP A 36 27.31 55.07 -85.02
N GLU A 37 25.99 55.25 -85.07
CA GLU A 37 25.09 55.04 -83.92
C GLU A 37 25.17 53.59 -83.39
N GLU A 38 25.18 52.60 -84.28
CA GLU A 38 25.24 51.19 -83.88
C GLU A 38 26.62 50.81 -83.32
N LYS A 39 27.69 51.40 -83.88
CA LYS A 39 29.05 51.26 -83.36
C LYS A 39 29.16 51.80 -81.94
N GLU A 40 28.58 52.96 -81.65
CA GLU A 40 28.55 53.54 -80.31
C GLU A 40 27.76 52.68 -79.32
N LYS A 41 26.60 52.14 -79.73
CA LYS A 41 25.86 51.17 -78.90
C LYS A 41 26.69 49.94 -78.59
N ASN A 42 27.44 49.42 -79.58
CA ASN A 42 28.25 48.23 -79.39
C ASN A 42 29.40 48.46 -78.39
N ILE A 43 30.06 49.62 -78.44
CA ILE A 43 31.07 50.03 -77.45
C ILE A 43 30.45 50.09 -76.05
N ASN A 44 29.28 50.74 -75.90
CA ASN A 44 28.57 50.82 -74.62
C ASN A 44 28.17 49.44 -74.07
N LEU A 45 27.83 48.48 -74.93
CA LEU A 45 27.53 47.10 -74.53
C LEU A 45 28.79 46.36 -74.07
N GLU A 46 29.91 46.56 -74.74
CA GLU A 46 31.20 45.96 -74.39
C GLU A 46 31.68 46.45 -73.01
N GLU A 47 31.57 47.75 -72.74
CA GLU A 47 31.87 48.33 -71.42
C GLU A 47 30.96 47.77 -70.32
N LYS A 48 29.66 47.65 -70.57
CA LYS A 48 28.70 47.04 -69.62
C LYS A 48 29.03 45.58 -69.36
N ASN A 49 29.38 44.80 -70.39
CA ASN A 49 29.77 43.41 -70.22
C ASN A 49 31.03 43.27 -69.36
N ASN A 50 32.05 44.10 -69.60
CA ASN A 50 33.27 44.11 -68.79
C ASN A 50 32.98 44.49 -67.32
N SER A 51 32.06 45.44 -67.09
CA SER A 51 31.62 45.80 -65.74
C SER A 51 30.92 44.64 -65.04
N LEU A 52 29.98 43.97 -65.73
CA LEU A 52 29.27 42.81 -65.19
C LEU A 52 30.20 41.64 -64.89
N GLU A 53 31.19 41.39 -65.75
CA GLU A 53 32.17 40.33 -65.55
C GLU A 53 33.04 40.58 -64.30
N ASN A 54 33.41 41.83 -64.04
CA ASN A 54 34.09 42.22 -62.81
C ASN A 54 33.22 42.00 -61.57
N GLU A 55 31.94 42.40 -61.62
CA GLU A 55 30.98 42.18 -60.52
C GLU A 55 30.78 40.68 -60.22
N ILE A 56 30.65 39.85 -61.26
CA ILE A 56 30.54 38.39 -61.13
C ILE A 56 31.79 37.82 -60.46
N ASN A 57 32.98 38.28 -60.88
CA ASN A 57 34.25 37.82 -60.30
C ASN A 57 34.39 38.21 -58.83
N GLU A 58 33.99 39.41 -58.44
CA GLU A 58 33.95 39.81 -57.03
C GLU A 58 32.94 38.98 -56.22
N MET A 59 31.76 38.74 -56.78
CA MET A 59 30.72 37.95 -56.14
C MET A 59 31.20 36.50 -55.90
N ASN A 60 31.85 35.90 -56.89
CA ASN A 60 32.44 34.57 -56.77
C ASN A 60 33.50 34.50 -55.67
N LYS A 61 34.37 35.51 -55.55
CA LYS A 61 35.36 35.59 -54.45
C LYS A 61 34.67 35.67 -53.09
N LYS A 62 33.60 36.46 -52.96
CA LYS A 62 32.82 36.58 -51.71
C LYS A 62 32.17 35.24 -51.34
N ILE A 63 31.59 34.52 -52.32
CA ILE A 63 30.98 33.20 -52.13
C ILE A 63 32.02 32.17 -51.69
N GLN A 64 33.19 32.11 -52.36
CA GLN A 64 34.26 31.19 -51.99
C GLN A 64 34.74 31.41 -50.56
N LYS A 65 34.94 32.68 -50.17
CA LYS A 65 35.33 33.02 -48.81
C LYS A 65 34.27 32.59 -47.80
N ALA A 66 33.01 32.93 -48.03
CA ALA A 66 31.90 32.57 -47.16
C ALA A 66 31.77 31.04 -46.99
N ASN A 67 31.98 30.27 -48.06
CA ASN A 67 31.97 28.81 -48.01
C ASN A 67 33.12 28.29 -47.13
N SER A 68 34.34 28.78 -47.32
CA SER A 68 35.49 28.37 -46.50
C SER A 68 35.30 28.70 -45.01
N ASP A 69 34.73 29.88 -44.71
CA ASP A 69 34.44 30.30 -43.33
C ASP A 69 33.38 29.40 -42.68
N ASN A 70 32.37 28.99 -43.45
CA ASN A 70 31.32 28.08 -42.97
C ASN A 70 31.84 26.66 -42.76
N GLU A 71 32.66 26.13 -43.67
CA GLU A 71 33.30 24.82 -43.52
C GLU A 71 34.15 24.77 -42.24
N ASN A 72 34.94 25.83 -41.98
CA ASN A 72 35.74 25.94 -40.76
C ASN A 72 34.87 25.98 -39.49
N LYS A 73 33.76 26.73 -39.51
CA LYS A 73 32.82 26.79 -38.38
C LYS A 73 32.15 25.44 -38.13
N ILE A 74 31.69 24.75 -39.17
CA ILE A 74 31.08 23.43 -39.07
C ILE A 74 32.08 22.41 -38.52
N GLY A 75 33.32 22.44 -39.01
CA GLY A 75 34.39 21.58 -38.51
C GLY A 75 34.64 21.78 -37.01
N LYS A 76 34.68 23.04 -36.56
CA LYS A 76 34.84 23.36 -35.14
C LYS A 76 33.67 22.87 -34.28
N ILE A 77 32.43 23.15 -34.71
CA ILE A 77 31.22 22.69 -34.00
C ILE A 77 31.21 21.16 -33.88
N ASN A 78 31.55 20.44 -34.95
CA ASN A 78 31.59 18.98 -34.93
C ASN A 78 32.65 18.45 -33.96
N SER A 79 33.84 19.06 -33.92
CA SER A 79 34.89 18.71 -32.96
C SER A 79 34.44 18.94 -31.52
N ASP A 80 33.82 20.09 -31.24
CA ASP A 80 33.35 20.44 -29.90
C ASP A 80 32.25 19.47 -29.43
N HIS A 81 31.27 19.16 -30.28
CA HIS A 81 30.24 18.16 -30.00
C HIS A 81 30.80 16.75 -29.78
N GLN A 82 31.80 16.33 -30.54
CA GLN A 82 32.44 15.03 -30.36
C GLN A 82 33.14 14.91 -29.00
N ASN A 83 33.82 15.98 -28.56
CA ASN A 83 34.46 16.03 -27.26
C ASN A 83 33.43 15.98 -26.13
N GLU A 84 32.32 16.69 -26.27
CA GLU A 84 31.23 16.69 -25.28
C GLU A 84 30.57 15.31 -25.17
N ILE A 85 30.27 14.65 -26.29
CA ILE A 85 29.74 13.28 -26.32
C ILE A 85 30.70 12.31 -25.63
N LYS A 86 32.01 12.43 -25.87
CA LYS A 86 33.01 11.59 -25.23
C LYS A 86 33.00 11.78 -23.70
N ASN A 87 32.99 13.02 -23.24
CA ASN A 87 32.96 13.34 -21.82
C ASN A 87 31.67 12.83 -21.14
N LEU A 88 30.51 13.02 -21.78
CA LEU A 88 29.23 12.48 -21.29
C LEU A 88 29.26 10.95 -21.18
N ASN A 89 29.84 10.26 -22.15
CA ASN A 89 29.97 8.79 -22.11
C ASN A 89 30.88 8.32 -20.97
N GLU A 90 32.00 9.01 -20.73
CA GLU A 90 32.90 8.71 -19.61
C GLU A 90 32.18 8.89 -18.26
N ASN A 91 31.42 9.98 -18.09
CA ASN A 91 30.62 10.21 -16.89
C ASN A 91 29.53 9.15 -16.69
N ILE A 92 28.83 8.73 -17.76
CA ILE A 92 27.82 7.66 -17.69
C ILE A 92 28.45 6.34 -17.24
N GLN A 93 29.64 6.00 -17.73
CA GLN A 93 30.33 4.77 -17.32
C GLN A 93 30.73 4.82 -15.84
N GLN A 94 31.27 5.95 -15.37
CA GLN A 94 31.60 6.13 -13.95
C GLN A 94 30.36 5.98 -13.06
N LEU A 95 29.22 6.57 -13.44
CA LEU A 95 27.97 6.44 -12.71
C LEU A 95 27.46 5.00 -12.66
N LYS A 96 27.55 4.25 -13.78
CA LYS A 96 27.17 2.83 -13.83
C LYS A 96 28.01 1.99 -12.86
N THR A 97 29.33 2.13 -12.90
CA THR A 97 30.22 1.41 -11.98
C THR A 97 29.95 1.78 -10.52
N GLY A 98 29.74 3.08 -10.24
CA GLY A 98 29.41 3.56 -8.89
C GLY A 98 28.10 3.00 -8.35
N ASN A 99 27.08 2.81 -9.19
CA ASN A 99 25.81 2.19 -8.79
C ASN A 99 25.96 0.70 -8.50
N THR A 100 26.66 -0.05 -9.36
CA THR A 100 26.89 -1.49 -9.13
C THR A 100 27.59 -1.76 -7.79
N GLN A 101 28.60 -0.96 -7.45
CA GLN A 101 29.30 -1.08 -6.16
C GLN A 101 28.39 -0.79 -4.96
N LYS A 102 27.44 0.16 -5.10
CA LYS A 102 26.46 0.46 -4.04
C LYS A 102 25.47 -0.70 -3.86
N ASP A 103 24.98 -1.28 -4.95
CA ASP A 103 24.05 -2.41 -4.90
C ASP A 103 24.68 -3.64 -4.24
N GLU A 104 25.94 -3.96 -4.58
CA GLU A 104 26.70 -5.02 -3.92
C GLU A 104 26.85 -4.79 -2.41
N LYS A 105 27.10 -3.53 -2.01
CA LYS A 105 27.21 -3.17 -0.60
C LYS A 105 25.88 -3.27 0.14
N ILE A 106 24.77 -2.88 -0.48
CA ILE A 106 23.41 -3.00 0.08
C ILE A 106 23.09 -4.48 0.31
N ASN A 107 23.26 -5.33 -0.70
CA ASN A 107 23.02 -6.77 -0.59
C ASN A 107 23.86 -7.42 0.52
N SER A 108 25.10 -6.99 0.70
CA SER A 108 25.98 -7.46 1.79
C SER A 108 25.47 -7.04 3.19
N LEU A 109 24.96 -5.80 3.31
CA LEU A 109 24.40 -5.30 4.57
C LEU A 109 23.08 -5.99 4.92
N GLU A 110 22.21 -6.23 3.95
CA GLU A 110 20.93 -6.94 4.15
C GLU A 110 21.17 -8.35 4.70
N LYS A 111 22.11 -9.11 4.12
CA LYS A 111 22.49 -10.44 4.64
C LYS A 111 23.00 -10.40 6.08
N LYS A 112 23.78 -9.37 6.45
CA LYS A 112 24.27 -9.21 7.82
C LYS A 112 23.13 -8.88 8.79
N LEU A 113 22.16 -8.08 8.35
CA LEU A 113 20.98 -7.73 9.16
C LEU A 113 20.10 -8.96 9.41
N GLU A 114 19.85 -9.77 8.38
CA GLU A 114 19.08 -11.00 8.49
C GLU A 114 19.71 -11.98 9.48
N ALA A 115 21.02 -12.24 9.35
CA ALA A 115 21.75 -13.09 10.29
C ALA A 115 21.75 -12.54 11.73
N ALA A 116 21.79 -11.22 11.91
CA ALA A 116 21.70 -10.60 13.23
C ALA A 116 20.31 -10.79 13.84
N ASN A 117 19.25 -10.62 13.06
CA ASN A 117 17.87 -10.82 13.51
C ASN A 117 17.64 -12.27 13.94
N GLU A 118 18.07 -13.25 13.16
CA GLU A 118 17.98 -14.67 13.52
C GLU A 118 18.69 -14.97 14.85
N LEU A 119 19.87 -14.39 15.07
CA LEU A 119 20.61 -14.53 16.33
C LEU A 119 19.87 -13.91 17.52
N TYR A 120 19.25 -12.74 17.34
CA TYR A 120 18.49 -12.07 18.38
C TYR A 120 17.21 -12.83 18.74
N GLU A 121 16.44 -13.28 17.74
CA GLU A 121 15.24 -14.10 17.96
C GLU A 121 15.57 -15.35 18.77
N LYS A 122 16.65 -16.06 18.41
CA LYS A 122 17.11 -17.23 19.16
C LYS A 122 17.42 -16.88 20.62
N LYS A 123 18.14 -15.79 20.87
CA LYS A 123 18.45 -15.34 22.24
C LYS A 123 17.21 -14.95 23.03
N PHE A 124 16.23 -14.31 22.39
CA PHE A 124 14.96 -13.97 23.03
C PHE A 124 14.16 -15.21 23.45
N CYS A 125 14.08 -16.22 22.57
CA CYS A 125 13.47 -17.51 22.90
C CYS A 125 14.17 -18.17 24.09
N ASP A 126 15.51 -18.25 24.07
CA ASP A 126 16.30 -18.85 25.14
C ASP A 126 16.09 -18.14 26.49
N LEU A 127 16.02 -16.80 26.48
CA LEU A 127 15.75 -16.00 27.68
C LEU A 127 14.33 -16.20 28.21
N THR A 128 13.34 -16.29 27.32
CA THR A 128 11.94 -16.53 27.68
C THR A 128 11.78 -17.89 28.37
N ILE A 129 12.42 -18.93 27.82
CA ILE A 129 12.42 -20.27 28.41
C ILE A 129 13.07 -20.24 29.80
N LYS A 130 14.24 -19.59 29.96
CA LYS A 130 14.91 -19.47 31.26
C LYS A 130 14.04 -18.74 32.28
N LEU A 131 13.42 -17.63 31.89
CA LEU A 131 12.55 -16.85 32.77
C LEU A 131 11.35 -17.67 33.24
N ASN A 132 10.67 -18.35 32.31
CA ASN A 132 9.54 -19.22 32.64
C ASN A 132 9.97 -20.33 33.61
N ASN A 133 11.08 -21.01 33.33
CA ASN A 133 11.60 -22.06 34.20
C ASN A 133 11.95 -21.54 35.60
N GLU A 134 12.45 -20.30 35.74
CA GLU A 134 12.67 -19.69 37.05
C GLU A 134 11.36 -19.34 37.76
N ILE A 135 10.36 -18.79 37.07
CA ILE A 135 9.06 -18.45 37.67
C ILE A 135 8.34 -19.71 38.18
N PHE A 136 8.32 -20.79 37.39
CA PHE A 136 7.61 -22.02 37.74
C PHE A 136 8.23 -22.77 38.93
N LYS A 137 9.50 -22.53 39.29
CA LYS A 137 10.10 -23.08 40.52
C LYS A 137 9.47 -22.53 41.81
N TYR A 138 8.73 -21.42 41.74
CA TYR A 138 8.16 -20.74 42.91
C TYR A 138 6.62 -20.80 42.96
N VAL A 139 6.00 -21.65 42.15
CA VAL A 139 4.54 -21.79 42.07
C VAL A 139 4.15 -23.21 42.45
N ASP A 140 3.45 -23.34 43.57
CA ASP A 140 2.80 -24.59 43.95
C ASP A 140 1.39 -24.66 43.35
N PHE A 141 1.13 -25.73 42.60
CA PHE A 141 -0.20 -26.06 42.11
C PHE A 141 -0.89 -26.95 43.14
N VAL A 142 -1.98 -26.44 43.71
CA VAL A 142 -2.81 -27.22 44.63
C VAL A 142 -4.12 -27.55 43.91
N GLN A 143 -4.29 -28.82 43.52
CA GLN A 143 -5.56 -29.32 43.02
C GLN A 143 -6.54 -29.44 44.18
N ILE A 144 -7.72 -28.84 44.04
CA ILE A 144 -8.80 -28.96 45.00
C ILE A 144 -9.85 -29.89 44.40
N LYS A 145 -10.10 -31.03 45.07
CA LYS A 145 -11.17 -31.94 44.65
C LYS A 145 -12.53 -31.26 44.84
N ASN A 146 -13.45 -31.40 43.89
CA ASN A 146 -14.79 -30.84 44.05
C ASN A 146 -15.58 -31.69 45.04
N LYS A 147 -15.79 -31.15 46.24
CA LYS A 147 -16.78 -31.63 47.18
C LYS A 147 -17.75 -30.51 47.46
N TRP A 148 -19.05 -30.80 47.46
CA TRP A 148 -20.10 -29.82 47.70
C TRP A 148 -20.68 -30.01 49.08
N LYS A 149 -20.88 -28.91 49.80
CA LYS A 149 -21.31 -28.89 51.20
C LYS A 149 -22.80 -28.72 51.34
N GLU A 150 -23.33 -27.73 50.65
CA GLU A 150 -24.73 -27.36 50.76
C GLU A 150 -25.20 -26.71 49.46
N ILE A 151 -26.49 -26.89 49.21
CA ILE A 151 -27.23 -26.10 48.26
C ILE A 151 -27.92 -25.00 49.09
N ASP A 152 -28.03 -23.80 48.57
CA ASP A 152 -28.71 -22.67 49.23
C ASP A 152 -29.64 -21.97 48.23
N SER A 153 -30.77 -21.50 48.74
CA SER A 153 -31.76 -20.72 48.00
C SER A 153 -31.71 -19.27 48.48
N VAL A 154 -31.22 -18.36 47.63
CA VAL A 154 -30.99 -16.94 47.93
C VAL A 154 -32.25 -16.21 48.44
N TYR A 155 -33.45 -16.70 48.12
CA TYR A 155 -34.71 -15.99 48.36
C TYR A 155 -35.64 -16.66 49.41
N GLY A 156 -35.11 -17.46 50.34
CA GLY A 156 -35.84 -17.99 51.48
C GLY A 156 -36.30 -19.44 51.35
N LYS A 157 -36.79 -20.04 52.45
CA LYS A 157 -37.25 -21.44 52.53
C LYS A 157 -38.34 -21.69 51.50
N CYS A 158 -37.96 -22.27 50.37
CA CYS A 158 -38.76 -22.37 49.16
C CYS A 158 -39.91 -23.40 49.21
N CYS A 159 -40.41 -23.80 50.38
CA CYS A 159 -41.40 -24.87 50.52
C CYS A 159 -42.36 -24.64 51.69
N ASP A 160 -43.50 -24.00 51.42
CA ASP A 160 -44.61 -23.98 52.39
C ASP A 160 -45.34 -25.33 52.47
N ASN A 161 -45.12 -26.26 51.52
CA ASN A 161 -45.88 -27.51 51.40
C ASN A 161 -45.06 -28.82 51.41
N ASN A 162 -43.93 -28.90 52.12
CA ASN A 162 -43.25 -30.18 52.46
C ASN A 162 -43.14 -31.23 51.31
N CYS A 163 -42.82 -30.84 50.08
CA CYS A 163 -42.78 -31.77 48.94
C CYS A 163 -41.48 -32.59 48.79
N ILE A 164 -40.68 -32.78 49.86
CA ILE A 164 -39.51 -33.66 49.81
C ILE A 164 -39.48 -34.55 51.05
N ASN A 165 -39.24 -35.85 50.82
CA ASN A 165 -38.98 -36.83 51.87
C ASN A 165 -37.76 -36.41 52.70
N THR A 166 -37.99 -35.96 53.92
CA THR A 166 -36.99 -35.44 54.86
C THR A 166 -36.00 -36.49 55.37
N ASN A 167 -36.21 -37.77 55.06
CA ASN A 167 -35.35 -38.86 55.56
C ASN A 167 -34.01 -39.00 54.80
N LYS A 168 -33.81 -38.30 53.68
CA LYS A 168 -32.52 -38.17 52.98
C LYS A 168 -32.39 -36.79 52.30
N PRO A 169 -31.99 -35.73 53.03
CA PRO A 169 -31.96 -34.38 52.48
C PRO A 169 -30.59 -34.12 51.84
N VAL A 170 -30.51 -34.20 50.51
CA VAL A 170 -29.36 -33.62 49.77
C VAL A 170 -29.82 -32.80 48.56
N GLY A 171 -31.10 -32.44 48.52
CA GLY A 171 -31.66 -31.63 47.47
C GLY A 171 -32.48 -30.47 48.02
N ASN A 172 -32.22 -29.27 47.50
CA ASN A 172 -33.05 -28.10 47.75
C ASN A 172 -34.07 -27.93 46.64
N CYS A 173 -35.30 -27.64 47.06
CA CYS A 173 -36.38 -27.28 46.17
C CYS A 173 -36.12 -25.89 45.57
N ILE A 174 -36.36 -25.77 44.28
CA ILE A 174 -36.29 -24.53 43.53
C ILE A 174 -37.73 -24.26 43.13
N ILE A 175 -38.37 -23.26 43.75
CA ILE A 175 -39.82 -23.01 43.61
C ILE A 175 -40.20 -23.15 42.16
N GLU A 176 -41.01 -24.18 41.91
CA GLU A 176 -41.66 -24.45 40.67
C GLU A 176 -40.73 -24.69 39.44
N ASN A 177 -39.41 -24.60 39.60
CA ASN A 177 -38.42 -24.88 38.55
C ASN A 177 -37.73 -26.23 38.74
N GLY A 178 -37.96 -26.93 39.86
CA GLY A 178 -37.45 -28.29 40.08
C GLY A 178 -36.62 -28.45 41.34
N PHE A 179 -35.63 -29.34 41.32
CA PHE A 179 -34.74 -29.57 42.45
C PHE A 179 -33.30 -29.77 41.98
N GLY A 180 -32.38 -29.08 42.66
CA GLY A 180 -30.95 -29.40 42.56
C GLY A 180 -30.67 -30.52 43.54
N ASN A 181 -30.14 -31.64 43.06
CA ASN A 181 -29.78 -32.76 43.91
C ASN A 181 -28.26 -32.94 43.89
N LEU A 182 -27.67 -32.97 45.08
CA LEU A 182 -26.29 -33.38 45.25
C LEU A 182 -26.23 -34.91 45.35
N ILE A 183 -25.41 -35.51 44.50
CA ILE A 183 -25.23 -36.97 44.37
C ILE A 183 -23.81 -37.28 44.80
N ASN A 184 -23.70 -38.02 45.92
CA ASN A 184 -22.43 -38.48 46.50
C ASN A 184 -21.41 -37.35 46.75
N ASP A 185 -21.88 -36.17 47.15
CA ASP A 185 -21.06 -34.98 47.46
C ASP A 185 -20.18 -34.42 46.32
N GLU A 186 -20.24 -35.01 45.12
CA GLU A 186 -19.38 -34.66 43.98
C GLU A 186 -20.18 -34.17 42.76
N ASN A 187 -21.39 -34.70 42.56
CA ASN A 187 -22.16 -34.47 41.35
C ASN A 187 -23.44 -33.67 41.65
N ILE A 188 -23.65 -32.55 40.96
CA ILE A 188 -24.89 -31.79 41.08
C ILE A 188 -25.75 -32.07 39.86
N LYS A 189 -26.96 -32.58 40.09
CA LYS A 189 -27.96 -32.81 39.04
C LYS A 189 -29.17 -31.91 39.27
N TYR A 190 -29.44 -31.04 38.31
CA TYR A 190 -30.69 -30.29 38.27
C TYR A 190 -31.78 -31.13 37.59
N ILE A 191 -32.94 -31.23 38.24
CA ILE A 191 -34.12 -31.93 37.73
C ILE A 191 -35.25 -30.91 37.60
N LEU A 192 -35.81 -30.76 36.39
CA LEU A 192 -36.81 -29.76 36.05
C LEU A 192 -38.18 -30.02 36.73
N GLY A 193 -38.77 -28.98 37.33
CA GLY A 193 -40.14 -28.95 37.89
C GLY A 193 -41.11 -28.08 37.07
N LYS A 194 -42.36 -27.93 37.52
CA LYS A 194 -43.40 -27.13 36.84
C LYS A 194 -43.83 -25.89 37.66
N GLY A 195 -43.54 -24.70 37.11
CA GLY A 195 -44.09 -23.38 37.46
C GLY A 195 -43.04 -22.24 37.61
N TYR A 196 -43.36 -21.21 38.40
CA TYR A 196 -42.92 -19.83 38.40
C TYR A 196 -42.03 -19.38 39.59
N ASN A 197 -41.01 -18.59 39.22
CA ASN A 197 -40.30 -17.60 40.04
C ASN A 197 -39.30 -18.06 41.12
N CYS A 198 -38.30 -18.87 40.75
CA CYS A 198 -36.96 -18.79 41.36
C CYS A 198 -35.86 -18.71 40.29
N ARG A 199 -34.97 -17.72 40.42
CA ARG A 199 -34.01 -17.31 39.36
C ARG A 199 -32.65 -18.00 39.44
N GLU A 200 -32.20 -18.44 40.62
CA GLU A 200 -30.83 -18.93 40.82
C GLU A 200 -30.74 -19.95 41.98
N VAL A 201 -29.82 -20.90 41.88
CA VAL A 201 -29.45 -21.82 42.97
C VAL A 201 -27.97 -21.67 43.22
N LEU A 202 -27.59 -21.51 44.49
CA LEU A 202 -26.18 -21.49 44.88
C LEU A 202 -25.80 -22.86 45.41
N VAL A 203 -24.65 -23.35 44.98
CA VAL A 203 -24.04 -24.55 45.55
C VAL A 203 -22.67 -24.18 46.06
N TYR A 204 -22.42 -24.47 47.33
CA TYR A 204 -21.17 -24.14 47.98
C TYR A 204 -20.28 -25.38 48.08
N ALA A 205 -19.00 -25.20 47.76
CA ALA A 205 -18.00 -26.24 47.98
C ALA A 205 -17.75 -26.44 49.49
N GLU A 206 -17.40 -27.67 49.86
CA GLU A 206 -16.95 -28.03 51.22
C GLU A 206 -15.58 -27.45 51.54
N ASN A 207 -14.71 -27.40 50.54
CA ASN A 207 -13.35 -26.94 50.71
C ASN A 207 -13.33 -25.42 50.94
N LEU A 208 -12.85 -25.03 52.12
CA LEU A 208 -12.46 -23.66 52.42
C LEU A 208 -10.99 -23.47 52.04
N LEU A 209 -10.72 -22.43 51.28
CA LEU A 209 -9.35 -22.05 50.93
C LEU A 209 -8.74 -21.23 52.05
N GLU A 210 -7.97 -21.88 52.92
CA GLU A 210 -7.10 -21.17 53.83
C GLU A 210 -5.86 -20.68 53.09
N LYS A 211 -5.51 -19.41 53.30
CA LYS A 211 -4.25 -18.88 52.77
C LYS A 211 -3.10 -19.68 53.41
N PRO A 212 -2.22 -20.32 52.63
CA PRO A 212 -1.13 -21.11 53.18
C PRO A 212 -0.25 -20.23 54.05
N GLN A 213 0.05 -20.71 55.25
CA GLN A 213 0.73 -19.91 56.28
C GLN A 213 2.22 -19.70 55.98
N ASN A 214 2.82 -20.48 55.05
CA ASN A 214 4.28 -20.59 54.95
C ASN A 214 4.90 -20.68 53.54
N ILE A 215 4.21 -20.26 52.48
CA ILE A 215 4.79 -20.32 51.12
C ILE A 215 4.64 -18.98 50.39
N PHE A 216 5.57 -18.74 49.45
CA PHE A 216 5.78 -17.55 48.62
C PHE A 216 4.50 -16.84 48.14
N LYS A 217 4.66 -15.55 47.80
CA LYS A 217 3.63 -14.51 47.62
C LYS A 217 2.35 -14.87 46.81
N HIS A 218 2.33 -15.97 46.06
CA HIS A 218 1.20 -16.36 45.22
C HIS A 218 1.01 -17.88 45.22
N SER A 219 -0.21 -18.33 45.51
CA SER A 219 -0.66 -19.71 45.31
C SER A 219 -1.67 -19.73 44.17
N LEU A 220 -1.49 -20.63 43.20
CA LEU A 220 -2.47 -20.85 42.13
C LEU A 220 -3.34 -22.03 42.51
N TYR A 221 -4.61 -21.73 42.77
CA TYR A 221 -5.63 -22.74 42.99
C TYR A 221 -6.33 -23.07 41.69
N TYR A 222 -6.44 -24.36 41.42
CA TYR A 222 -7.17 -24.87 40.27
C TYR A 222 -8.29 -25.79 40.74
N PHE A 223 -9.47 -25.62 40.14
CA PHE A 223 -10.62 -26.48 40.29
C PHE A 223 -11.15 -26.84 38.89
N GLU A 224 -11.59 -28.08 38.73
CA GLU A 224 -12.10 -28.60 37.46
C GLU A 224 -13.61 -28.81 37.59
N ILE A 225 -14.44 -28.22 36.74
CA ILE A 225 -15.89 -28.45 36.82
C ILE A 225 -16.41 -28.91 35.46
N THR A 226 -17.01 -30.10 35.46
CA THR A 226 -17.69 -30.65 34.28
C THR A 226 -19.18 -30.30 34.33
N CYS A 227 -19.68 -29.61 33.30
CA CYS A 227 -21.09 -29.25 33.20
C CYS A 227 -21.75 -29.89 31.97
N LYS A 228 -22.96 -30.45 32.15
CA LYS A 228 -23.82 -30.90 31.04
C LYS A 228 -25.06 -30.04 30.97
N LEU A 229 -25.17 -29.21 29.92
CA LEU A 229 -26.31 -28.31 29.71
C LEU A 229 -27.33 -28.92 28.75
N ASN A 230 -28.58 -29.07 29.20
CA ASN A 230 -29.68 -29.47 28.33
C ASN A 230 -30.27 -28.22 27.64
N LYS A 231 -30.33 -28.22 26.30
CA LYS A 231 -30.76 -27.08 25.46
C LYS A 231 -32.27 -26.74 25.50
N GLY A 232 -33.00 -27.10 26.56
CA GLY A 232 -34.48 -27.19 26.49
C GLY A 232 -35.31 -26.49 27.57
N GLY A 233 -34.72 -25.72 28.49
CA GLY A 233 -35.48 -25.04 29.55
C GLY A 233 -35.92 -23.64 29.15
N ASN A 234 -37.23 -23.40 29.01
CA ASN A 234 -37.81 -22.05 29.02
C ASN A 234 -38.14 -21.69 30.48
N CYS A 235 -37.38 -20.80 31.10
CA CYS A 235 -37.80 -20.16 32.34
C CYS A 235 -39.05 -19.29 32.07
N GLY A 236 -40.12 -19.49 32.86
CA GLY A 236 -41.49 -19.03 32.59
C GLY A 236 -41.68 -17.53 32.27
N HIS A 237 -42.81 -17.27 31.60
CA HIS A 237 -43.50 -16.03 31.14
C HIS A 237 -42.84 -14.64 31.04
N TYR A 238 -41.79 -14.29 31.79
CA TYR A 238 -41.20 -12.93 31.77
C TYR A 238 -39.87 -12.81 31.02
N MET A 239 -39.22 -13.92 30.64
CA MET A 239 -38.02 -13.92 29.81
C MET A 239 -37.98 -15.14 28.87
N LYS A 240 -38.83 -15.09 27.84
CA LYS A 240 -38.78 -16.06 26.73
C LYS A 240 -37.40 -15.95 26.06
N GLY A 241 -36.63 -17.05 26.03
CA GLY A 241 -35.38 -17.14 25.26
C GLY A 241 -34.07 -16.97 26.03
N VAL A 242 -34.09 -16.89 27.37
CA VAL A 242 -32.84 -16.91 28.16
C VAL A 242 -32.47 -18.37 28.46
N PRO A 243 -31.33 -18.88 27.95
CA PRO A 243 -30.90 -20.24 28.24
C PRO A 243 -30.51 -20.39 29.71
N ASN A 244 -30.65 -21.61 30.25
CA ASN A 244 -30.10 -21.97 31.55
C ASN A 244 -28.64 -21.50 31.64
N SER A 245 -28.33 -20.70 32.67
CA SER A 245 -26.98 -20.17 32.87
C SER A 245 -26.32 -20.83 34.08
N VAL A 246 -25.03 -21.14 33.92
CA VAL A 246 -24.19 -21.66 34.99
C VAL A 246 -23.09 -20.65 35.24
N CYS A 247 -23.01 -20.20 36.48
CA CYS A 247 -21.95 -19.35 36.99
C CYS A 247 -21.14 -20.14 38.01
N ILE A 248 -19.82 -20.11 37.86
CA ILE A 248 -18.89 -20.84 38.71
C ILE A 248 -17.90 -19.83 39.27
N GLY A 249 -17.74 -19.75 40.57
CA GLY A 249 -16.87 -18.72 41.14
C GLY A 249 -16.47 -18.93 42.58
N LEU A 250 -15.51 -18.11 43.00
CA LEU A 250 -15.02 -18.03 44.36
C LEU A 250 -15.75 -16.88 45.06
N LYS A 251 -16.37 -17.18 46.20
CA LYS A 251 -16.98 -16.18 47.09
C LYS A 251 -16.01 -15.88 48.22
N ASN A 252 -15.78 -14.59 48.47
CA ASN A 252 -15.05 -14.19 49.67
C ASN A 252 -15.99 -14.29 50.88
N CYS A 253 -15.77 -15.25 51.80
CA CYS A 253 -16.66 -15.48 52.94
C CYS A 253 -16.81 -14.27 53.89
N SER A 254 -15.89 -13.31 53.86
CA SER A 254 -15.95 -12.07 54.64
C SER A 254 -16.72 -10.94 53.95
N SER A 255 -17.24 -11.16 52.74
CA SER A 255 -18.02 -10.16 52.00
C SER A 255 -19.07 -10.81 51.10
N ASN A 256 -19.91 -10.01 50.45
CA ASN A 256 -20.81 -10.49 49.40
C ASN A 256 -20.18 -10.43 48.00
N LYS A 257 -18.85 -10.28 47.90
CA LYS A 257 -18.14 -10.18 46.63
C LYS A 257 -17.72 -11.56 46.13
N PHE A 258 -17.75 -11.70 44.81
CA PHE A 258 -17.46 -12.93 44.10
C PHE A 258 -16.60 -12.65 42.87
N ILE A 259 -15.70 -13.58 42.58
CA ILE A 259 -15.05 -13.71 41.27
C ILE A 259 -15.69 -14.92 40.61
N TYR A 260 -16.30 -14.77 39.44
CA TYR A 260 -17.00 -15.88 38.81
C TYR A 260 -16.85 -15.88 37.29
N TYR A 261 -16.86 -17.07 36.74
CA TYR A 261 -16.97 -17.36 35.32
C TYR A 261 -18.44 -17.62 34.96
N SER A 262 -18.94 -16.91 33.95
CA SER A 262 -20.25 -17.16 33.33
C SER A 262 -20.07 -18.07 32.12
N ALA A 263 -20.50 -19.33 32.23
CA ALA A 263 -20.36 -20.31 31.15
C ALA A 263 -21.16 -19.91 29.91
N THR A 264 -22.32 -19.27 30.09
CA THR A 264 -23.18 -18.80 29.00
C THR A 264 -22.54 -17.68 28.18
N ASN A 265 -21.84 -16.76 28.85
CA ASN A 265 -21.27 -15.57 28.20
C ASN A 265 -19.78 -15.71 27.89
N SER A 266 -19.11 -16.76 28.39
CA SER A 266 -17.67 -16.94 28.31
C SER A 266 -16.88 -15.75 28.88
N LEU A 267 -17.34 -15.22 30.02
CA LEU A 267 -16.77 -14.04 30.69
C LEU A 267 -16.38 -14.36 32.13
N ILE A 268 -15.24 -13.82 32.58
CA ILE A 268 -14.88 -13.78 34.00
C ILE A 268 -15.22 -12.41 34.55
N TYR A 269 -15.92 -12.36 35.66
CA TYR A 269 -16.20 -11.15 36.43
C TYR A 269 -15.35 -11.16 37.70
N ASN A 270 -14.71 -10.03 38.01
CA ASN A 270 -14.01 -9.85 39.28
C ASN A 270 -14.92 -9.29 40.39
N GLU A 271 -14.38 -9.12 41.59
CA GLU A 271 -15.11 -8.59 42.76
C GLU A 271 -15.68 -7.16 42.60
N LYS A 272 -15.31 -6.45 41.54
CA LYS A 272 -15.81 -5.11 41.16
C LYS A 272 -16.78 -5.16 39.97
N SER A 273 -17.22 -6.36 39.58
CA SER A 273 -18.08 -6.61 38.41
C SER A 273 -17.45 -6.19 37.07
N ILE A 274 -16.12 -6.06 37.01
CA ILE A 274 -15.41 -5.83 35.74
C ILE A 274 -15.26 -7.18 35.04
N SER A 275 -15.67 -7.24 33.78
CA SER A 275 -15.62 -8.47 32.98
C SER A 275 -14.38 -8.52 32.08
N PHE A 276 -13.84 -9.72 31.93
CA PHE A 276 -12.74 -10.04 31.03
C PHE A 276 -13.22 -11.15 30.09
N LYS A 277 -13.07 -10.91 28.79
CA LYS A 277 -13.32 -11.93 27.79
C LYS A 277 -12.11 -12.83 27.72
N ILE A 278 -12.30 -14.11 27.99
CA ILE A 278 -11.29 -15.10 27.67
C ILE A 278 -11.38 -15.33 26.16
N SER A 279 -10.24 -15.30 25.44
CA SER A 279 -10.19 -15.74 24.05
C SER A 279 -10.84 -17.14 23.96
N THR A 280 -11.65 -17.36 22.92
CA THR A 280 -12.54 -18.52 22.73
C THR A 280 -11.97 -19.81 23.32
N LEU A 281 -12.41 -20.15 24.53
CA LEU A 281 -12.25 -21.48 25.09
C LEU A 281 -13.36 -22.34 24.47
N SER A 282 -13.02 -23.10 23.43
CA SER A 282 -13.89 -24.16 22.93
C SER A 282 -13.65 -25.40 23.76
N PHE A 283 -14.56 -25.72 24.68
CA PHE A 283 -14.56 -26.99 25.39
C PHE A 283 -15.34 -28.02 24.57
N ASN A 284 -14.70 -29.12 24.19
CA ASN A 284 -15.38 -30.31 23.71
C ASN A 284 -15.90 -31.13 24.90
N ASN A 285 -16.85 -32.03 24.65
CA ASN A 285 -17.20 -33.05 25.64
C ASN A 285 -15.94 -33.85 26.01
N ASN A 286 -15.59 -33.87 27.30
CA ASN A 286 -14.44 -34.56 27.90
C ASN A 286 -13.07 -33.91 27.69
N ASP A 287 -12.98 -32.61 27.40
CA ASP A 287 -11.70 -31.91 27.49
C ASP A 287 -11.19 -31.93 28.94
N ILE A 288 -10.03 -32.56 29.16
CA ILE A 288 -9.32 -32.56 30.44
C ILE A 288 -8.39 -31.35 30.46
N LEU A 289 -8.57 -30.47 31.43
CA LEU A 289 -7.77 -29.25 31.57
C LEU A 289 -6.72 -29.46 32.66
N GLY A 290 -5.61 -30.07 32.28
CA GLY A 290 -4.50 -30.39 33.17
C GLY A 290 -3.79 -31.64 32.67
N VAL A 291 -2.47 -31.62 32.68
CA VAL A 291 -1.63 -32.78 32.36
C VAL A 291 -0.87 -33.12 33.65
N ASP A 292 -0.86 -34.39 34.03
CA ASP A 292 0.07 -34.91 35.04
C ASP A 292 1.54 -34.68 34.63
#